data_AF-A0A7K2Y5E8-F1
#
_entry.id   AF-A0A7K2Y5E8-F1
#
_cell.length_a   1.000
_cell.length_b   1.000
_cell.length_c   1.000
_cell.angle_alpha   90.00
_cell.angle_beta   90.00
_cell.angle_gamma   90.00
#
_symmetry.space_group_name_H-M   'P 1'
#
loop_
_entity.id
_entity.type
_entity.pdbx_description
1 polymer ?
#
loop_
_entity_poly.entity_id
_entity_poly.type
_entity_poly.pdbx_seq_one_letter_code
_entity_poly.pdbx_strand_id
1 'polypeptide(L)'
;MTDDVINAAGPEHSWHEAVQPPREELLQLTETLHRCISSFLQARNSVQLGKWEAPAEARALSNLMIRNLEATLLLARTDEVMVGAAWTCGRSVFEHAVRIMWLLHPDDAYDRECRWLGVLADTERSHRLVAEAMENAPTGPAGANHREMADAMQAFRDGVTALLPAGYTPQKPPSFERMLRSIDSTQMYRFYREGSQFVHGSMWGTALYRRNLGVDAQFGEFTRTEDWIVPLSLCWLSLRNAGWVLLDRLQAPQCDWERLGNAVDSDFRRLADALTV
;
A
#
# COMPACT_ATOMS: atom_id res chain seq x y z
N MET A 1 -11.57 -48.98 -22.33
CA MET A 1 -11.88 -48.27 -21.07
C MET A 1 -12.06 -46.84 -21.47
N THR A 2 -13.32 -46.51 -21.73
CA THR A 2 -13.79 -45.30 -22.40
C THR A 2 -13.88 -44.13 -21.44
N ASP A 3 -13.56 -42.97 -22.00
CA ASP A 3 -13.64 -41.62 -21.45
C ASP A 3 -15.06 -41.30 -20.97
N ASP A 4 -15.26 -41.20 -19.65
CA ASP A 4 -16.53 -40.76 -19.06
C ASP A 4 -16.29 -40.00 -17.74
N VAL A 5 -15.59 -38.87 -17.80
CA VAL A 5 -15.70 -37.74 -16.84
C VAL A 5 -15.16 -36.53 -17.61
N ILE A 6 -15.93 -35.52 -18.03
CA ILE A 6 -16.57 -34.47 -17.23
C ILE A 6 -17.77 -33.97 -18.05
N ASN A 7 -18.97 -34.39 -17.67
CA ASN A 7 -20.22 -33.74 -18.07
C ASN A 7 -20.98 -33.42 -16.78
N ALA A 8 -20.70 -32.25 -16.23
CA ALA A 8 -21.53 -31.62 -15.21
C ALA A 8 -21.67 -30.14 -15.60
N ALA A 9 -22.40 -29.90 -16.69
CA ALA A 9 -23.06 -28.62 -16.90
C ALA A 9 -24.15 -28.50 -15.84
N GLY A 10 -23.79 -27.95 -14.68
CA GLY A 10 -24.73 -27.44 -13.70
C GLY A 10 -25.56 -26.29 -14.30
N PRO A 11 -26.72 -25.98 -13.70
CA PRO A 11 -27.70 -25.06 -14.26
C PRO A 11 -27.05 -23.71 -14.53
N GLU A 12 -27.23 -23.21 -15.76
CA GLU A 12 -26.78 -21.92 -16.29
C GLU A 12 -26.42 -20.93 -15.17
N HIS A 13 -25.15 -20.92 -14.75
CA HIS A 13 -24.58 -19.82 -13.98
C HIS A 13 -24.40 -18.69 -14.96
N SER A 14 -25.51 -18.04 -15.25
CA SER A 14 -25.49 -16.80 -15.97
C SER A 14 -24.58 -15.85 -15.19
N TRP A 15 -23.65 -15.22 -15.89
CA TRP A 15 -22.84 -14.10 -15.40
C TRP A 15 -23.70 -12.84 -15.15
N HIS A 16 -24.94 -13.01 -14.66
CA HIS A 16 -25.91 -11.98 -14.31
C HIS A 16 -25.73 -11.74 -12.79
N GLU A 17 -24.96 -10.79 -12.30
CA GLU A 17 -24.63 -9.44 -12.78
C GLU A 17 -23.12 -9.20 -12.69
N ALA A 18 -22.51 -8.54 -13.68
CA ALA A 18 -21.09 -8.20 -13.69
C ALA A 18 -20.70 -7.17 -12.62
N VAL A 19 -21.67 -6.60 -11.89
CA VAL A 19 -21.51 -5.56 -10.89
C VAL A 19 -22.37 -5.90 -9.69
N GLN A 20 -21.80 -5.94 -8.49
CA GLN A 20 -22.55 -6.02 -7.24
C GLN A 20 -22.57 -4.65 -6.57
N PRO A 21 -23.73 -3.99 -6.46
CA PRO A 21 -23.79 -2.66 -5.87
C PRO A 21 -23.36 -2.69 -4.41
N PRO A 22 -22.60 -1.67 -3.94
CA PRO A 22 -22.12 -1.63 -2.57
C PRO A 22 -23.24 -1.41 -1.57
N ARG A 23 -23.13 -2.09 -0.42
CA ARG A 23 -23.99 -1.87 0.74
C ARG A 23 -23.83 -0.46 1.30
N GLU A 24 -24.88 0.02 1.95
CA GLU A 24 -24.92 1.37 2.52
C GLU A 24 -23.83 1.56 3.58
N GLU A 25 -23.57 0.56 4.41
CA GLU A 25 -22.54 0.60 5.45
C GLU A 25 -21.13 0.73 4.86
N LEU A 26 -20.87 0.05 3.74
CA LEU A 26 -19.61 0.16 3.01
C LEU A 26 -19.44 1.56 2.43
N LEU A 27 -20.50 2.12 1.82
CA LEU A 27 -20.50 3.49 1.32
C LEU A 27 -20.23 4.51 2.43
N GLN A 28 -20.90 4.38 3.58
CA GLN A 28 -20.70 5.27 4.73
C GLN A 28 -19.25 5.23 5.24
N LEU A 29 -18.67 4.03 5.38
CA LEU A 29 -17.27 3.87 5.77
C LEU A 29 -16.31 4.55 4.77
N THR A 30 -16.55 4.39 3.46
CA THR A 30 -15.67 5.01 2.45
C THR A 30 -15.71 6.54 2.50
N GLU A 31 -16.87 7.11 2.81
CA GLU A 31 -17.07 8.55 2.95
C GLU A 31 -16.39 9.08 4.22
N THR A 32 -16.46 8.34 5.32
CA THR A 32 -15.67 8.67 6.54
C THR A 32 -14.17 8.62 6.28
N LEU A 33 -13.66 7.59 5.59
CA LEU A 33 -12.24 7.51 5.23
C LEU A 33 -11.82 8.63 4.28
N HIS A 34 -12.68 9.03 3.35
CA HIS A 34 -12.43 10.18 2.48
C HIS A 34 -12.25 11.48 3.29
N ARG A 35 -13.11 11.74 4.28
CA ARG A 35 -12.94 12.89 5.19
C ARG A 35 -11.64 12.84 6.00
N CYS A 36 -11.19 11.65 6.39
CA CYS A 36 -9.90 11.46 7.06
C CYS A 36 -8.74 11.89 6.15
N ILE A 37 -8.78 11.52 4.86
CA ILE A 37 -7.79 11.97 3.86
C ILE A 37 -7.81 13.49 3.74
N SER A 38 -8.99 14.10 3.62
CA SER A 38 -9.11 15.56 3.50
C SER A 38 -8.51 16.27 4.72
N SER A 39 -8.79 15.79 5.92
CA SER A 39 -8.26 16.34 7.18
C SER A 39 -6.73 16.24 7.22
N PHE A 40 -6.18 15.08 6.87
CA PHE A 40 -4.74 14.87 6.79
C PHE A 40 -4.07 15.77 5.74
N LEU A 41 -4.65 15.87 4.55
CA LEU A 41 -4.15 16.73 3.48
C LEU A 41 -4.16 18.21 3.87
N GLN A 42 -5.22 18.68 4.52
CA GLN A 42 -5.31 20.05 5.02
C GLN A 42 -4.21 20.35 6.04
N ALA A 43 -4.03 19.47 7.03
CA ALA A 43 -2.96 19.57 8.01
C ALA A 43 -1.57 19.58 7.35
N ARG A 44 -1.27 18.57 6.53
CA ARG A 44 0.03 18.40 5.86
C ARG A 44 0.38 19.55 4.93
N ASN A 45 -0.60 20.11 4.22
CA ASN A 45 -0.37 21.18 3.25
C ASN A 45 -0.27 22.57 3.89
N SER A 46 -0.51 22.70 5.20
CA SER A 46 -0.37 23.98 5.93
C SER A 46 1.08 24.37 6.22
N VAL A 47 2.05 23.48 5.98
CA VAL A 47 3.47 23.72 6.25
C VAL A 47 4.33 23.61 4.99
N GLN A 48 5.42 24.40 5.00
CA GLN A 48 6.44 24.37 3.96
C GLN A 48 7.49 23.29 4.29
N LEU A 49 8.08 22.70 3.24
CA LEU A 49 9.19 21.77 3.42
C LEU A 49 10.45 22.54 3.84
N GLY A 50 11.21 21.93 4.75
CA GLY A 50 12.52 22.43 5.14
C GLY A 50 13.63 21.98 4.19
N LYS A 51 14.86 22.02 4.68
CA LYS A 51 16.08 21.67 3.93
C LYS A 51 16.39 20.17 3.85
N TRP A 52 15.58 19.32 4.49
CA TRP A 52 15.87 17.89 4.67
C TRP A 52 15.09 17.07 3.64
N GLU A 53 15.76 16.09 3.03
CA GLU A 53 15.17 15.28 1.96
C GLU A 53 14.27 14.17 2.50
N ALA A 54 14.59 13.59 3.67
CA ALA A 54 13.78 12.50 4.24
C ALA A 54 12.31 12.91 4.50
N PRO A 55 11.99 14.08 5.10
CA PRO A 55 10.61 14.55 5.20
C PRO A 55 9.98 14.92 3.85
N ALA A 56 10.75 15.41 2.87
CA ALA A 56 10.26 15.71 1.53
C ALA A 56 9.84 14.43 0.79
N GLU A 57 10.69 13.39 0.84
CA GLU A 57 10.41 12.07 0.30
C GLU A 57 9.22 11.42 1.01
N ALA A 58 9.13 11.50 2.34
CA ALA A 58 7.98 11.01 3.09
C ALA A 58 6.67 11.72 2.66
N ARG A 59 6.72 13.02 2.38
CA ARG A 59 5.57 13.77 1.82
C ARG A 59 5.22 13.27 0.42
N ALA A 60 6.20 13.02 -0.44
CA ALA A 60 5.97 12.44 -1.77
C ALA A 60 5.35 11.03 -1.69
N LEU A 61 5.91 10.14 -0.87
CA LEU A 61 5.36 8.82 -0.58
C LEU A 61 3.93 8.90 -0.03
N SER A 62 3.63 9.90 0.80
CA SER A 62 2.26 10.07 1.32
C SER A 62 1.25 10.42 0.22
N ASN A 63 1.66 11.08 -0.87
CA ASN A 63 0.78 11.26 -2.03
C ASN A 63 0.49 9.92 -2.71
N LEU A 64 1.50 9.08 -2.92
CA LEU A 64 1.32 7.76 -3.51
C LEU A 64 0.46 6.85 -2.63
N MET A 65 0.67 6.90 -1.30
CA MET A 65 -0.18 6.26 -0.30
C MET A 65 -1.63 6.72 -0.43
N ILE A 66 -1.89 8.03 -0.49
CA ILE A 66 -3.26 8.56 -0.63
C ILE A 66 -3.91 8.10 -1.93
N ARG A 67 -3.19 8.10 -3.07
CA ARG A 67 -3.77 7.70 -4.35
C ARG A 67 -4.17 6.22 -4.37
N ASN A 68 -3.36 5.35 -3.77
CA ASN A 68 -3.75 3.94 -3.58
C ASN A 68 -4.94 3.79 -2.63
N LEU A 69 -5.01 4.62 -1.58
CA LEU A 69 -6.14 4.64 -0.65
C LEU A 69 -7.42 5.08 -1.37
N GLU A 70 -7.39 6.18 -2.10
CA GLU A 70 -8.50 6.66 -2.91
C GLU A 70 -8.96 5.63 -3.95
N ALA A 71 -8.02 4.90 -4.56
CA ALA A 71 -8.34 3.79 -5.45
C ALA A 71 -9.11 2.67 -4.72
N THR A 72 -8.66 2.26 -3.52
CA THR A 72 -9.41 1.32 -2.67
C THR A 72 -10.82 1.83 -2.38
N LEU A 73 -10.99 3.11 -2.04
CA LEU A 73 -12.30 3.70 -1.77
C LEU A 73 -13.19 3.80 -3.01
N LEU A 74 -12.60 4.02 -4.19
CA LEU A 74 -13.34 4.07 -5.45
C LEU A 74 -13.87 2.68 -5.82
N LEU A 75 -13.04 1.64 -5.68
CA LEU A 75 -13.45 0.25 -5.91
C LEU A 75 -14.59 -0.12 -4.96
N ALA A 76 -14.47 0.19 -3.67
CA ALA A 76 -15.51 -0.05 -2.66
C ALA A 76 -16.83 0.67 -2.96
N ARG A 77 -16.79 1.83 -3.63
CA ARG A 77 -17.98 2.61 -4.00
C ARG A 77 -18.61 2.18 -5.31
N THR A 78 -17.91 1.39 -6.11
CA THR A 78 -18.35 1.03 -7.46
C THR A 78 -18.91 -0.37 -7.50
N ASP A 79 -18.22 -1.33 -6.88
CA ASP A 79 -18.56 -2.75 -7.01
C ASP A 79 -17.93 -3.59 -5.89
N GLU A 80 -18.75 -4.33 -5.13
CA GLU A 80 -18.26 -5.14 -4.01
C GLU A 80 -17.33 -6.28 -4.45
N VAL A 81 -17.44 -6.75 -5.70
CA VAL A 81 -16.60 -7.86 -6.19
C VAL A 81 -15.15 -7.43 -6.41
N MET A 82 -14.88 -6.12 -6.41
CA MET A 82 -13.54 -5.55 -6.64
C MET A 82 -12.60 -5.68 -5.43
N VAL A 83 -13.00 -6.39 -4.37
CA VAL A 83 -12.22 -6.54 -3.14
C VAL A 83 -10.83 -7.13 -3.38
N GLY A 84 -10.66 -8.04 -4.36
CA GLY A 84 -9.35 -8.59 -4.72
C GLY A 84 -8.37 -7.52 -5.25
N ALA A 85 -8.87 -6.58 -6.07
CA ALA A 85 -8.09 -5.42 -6.52
C ALA A 85 -7.86 -4.44 -5.37
N ALA A 86 -8.86 -4.24 -4.51
CA ALA A 86 -8.76 -3.38 -3.34
C ALA A 86 -7.68 -3.86 -2.35
N TRP A 87 -7.48 -5.17 -2.22
CA TRP A 87 -6.38 -5.77 -1.46
C TRP A 87 -5.00 -5.39 -2.01
N THR A 88 -4.84 -5.35 -3.33
CA THR A 88 -3.58 -4.92 -3.96
C THR A 88 -3.29 -3.45 -3.64
N CYS A 89 -4.29 -2.58 -3.79
CA CYS A 89 -4.15 -1.17 -3.42
C CYS A 89 -3.89 -0.99 -1.92
N GLY A 90 -4.66 -1.67 -1.05
CA GLY A 90 -4.52 -1.59 0.41
C GLY A 90 -3.15 -2.08 0.90
N ARG A 91 -2.59 -3.14 0.28
CA ARG A 91 -1.21 -3.58 0.52
C ARG A 91 -0.22 -2.48 0.14
N SER A 92 -0.36 -1.85 -1.02
CA SER A 92 0.52 -0.73 -1.42
C SER A 92 0.43 0.43 -0.42
N VAL A 93 -0.77 0.81 0.01
CA VAL A 93 -0.97 1.82 1.08
C VAL A 93 -0.17 1.45 2.33
N PHE A 94 -0.26 0.19 2.77
CA PHE A 94 0.46 -0.30 3.94
C PHE A 94 1.99 -0.26 3.77
N GLU A 95 2.50 -0.71 2.62
CA GLU A 95 3.93 -0.67 2.34
C GLU A 95 4.48 0.76 2.33
N HIS A 96 3.74 1.69 1.72
CA HIS A 96 4.11 3.12 1.71
C HIS A 96 4.09 3.72 3.11
N ALA A 97 3.07 3.42 3.91
CA ALA A 97 2.99 3.88 5.30
C ALA A 97 4.15 3.37 6.16
N VAL A 98 4.50 2.09 6.05
CA VAL A 98 5.65 1.52 6.76
C VAL A 98 6.95 2.17 6.32
N ARG A 99 7.11 2.46 5.02
CA ARG A 99 8.28 3.18 4.52
C ARG A 99 8.37 4.60 5.08
N ILE A 100 7.26 5.34 5.11
CA ILE A 100 7.19 6.69 5.71
C ILE A 100 7.58 6.63 7.19
N MET A 101 6.95 5.73 7.96
CA MET A 101 7.24 5.58 9.38
C MET A 101 8.69 5.20 9.61
N TRP A 102 9.23 4.22 8.87
CA TRP A 102 10.63 3.83 8.97
C TRP A 102 11.57 4.99 8.62
N LEU A 103 11.29 5.74 7.55
CA LEU A 103 12.14 6.85 7.14
C LEU A 103 12.21 7.95 8.23
N LEU A 104 11.09 8.19 8.90
CA LEU A 104 10.91 9.28 9.85
C LEU A 104 11.04 8.89 11.32
N HIS A 105 11.18 7.60 11.62
CA HIS A 105 11.27 7.08 12.98
C HIS A 105 12.41 7.69 13.80
N PRO A 106 13.66 7.80 13.31
CA PRO A 106 14.75 8.41 14.08
C PRO A 106 14.43 9.85 14.48
N ASP A 107 14.75 10.23 15.72
CA ASP A 107 14.61 11.61 16.19
C ASP A 107 15.67 12.54 15.60
N ASP A 108 16.88 12.02 15.38
CA ASP A 108 17.96 12.74 14.72
C ASP A 108 17.70 12.91 13.21
N ALA A 109 17.81 14.15 12.72
CA ALA A 109 17.65 14.47 11.32
C ALA A 109 18.70 13.79 10.43
N TYR A 110 19.95 13.68 10.87
CA TYR A 110 21.00 13.05 10.10
C TYR A 110 20.78 11.54 9.94
N ASP A 111 20.22 10.86 10.94
CA ASP A 111 19.84 9.45 10.81
C ASP A 111 18.72 9.25 9.79
N ARG A 112 17.74 10.18 9.75
CA ARG A 112 16.68 10.17 8.72
C ARG A 112 17.27 10.36 7.32
N GLU A 113 18.19 11.32 7.15
CA GLU A 113 18.89 11.52 5.88
C GLU A 113 19.73 10.30 5.48
N CYS A 114 20.38 9.63 6.43
CA CYS A 114 21.10 8.39 6.15
C CYS A 114 20.18 7.27 5.64
N ARG A 115 18.95 7.17 6.18
CA ARG A 115 17.92 6.25 5.66
C ARG A 115 17.46 6.66 4.27
N TRP A 116 17.24 7.95 4.03
CA TRP A 116 16.87 8.48 2.71
C TRP A 116 17.95 8.23 1.65
N LEU A 117 19.24 8.46 1.96
CA LEU A 117 20.37 8.16 1.08
C LEU A 117 20.42 6.67 0.70
N GLY A 118 20.05 5.79 1.64
CA GLY A 118 19.90 4.37 1.34
C GLY A 118 18.74 4.06 0.39
N VAL A 119 17.60 4.74 0.52
CA VAL A 119 16.48 4.63 -0.43
C VAL A 119 16.91 5.13 -1.81
N LEU A 120 17.60 6.26 -1.88
CA LEU A 120 18.14 6.81 -3.13
C LEU A 120 19.11 5.83 -3.82
N ALA A 121 19.98 5.17 -3.05
CA ALA A 121 20.88 4.14 -3.56
C ALA A 121 20.14 2.90 -4.10
N ASP A 122 19.05 2.47 -3.46
CA ASP A 122 18.22 1.36 -3.96
C ASP A 122 17.48 1.75 -5.26
N THR A 123 17.02 3.00 -5.37
CA THR A 123 16.41 3.55 -6.60
C THR A 123 17.44 3.65 -7.74
N GLU A 124 18.64 4.18 -7.46
CA GLU A 124 19.79 4.21 -8.40
C GLU A 124 20.06 2.80 -8.96
N ARG A 125 20.20 1.82 -8.07
CA ARG A 125 20.41 0.42 -8.45
C ARG A 125 19.28 -0.12 -9.33
N SER A 126 18.03 0.22 -9.00
CA SER A 126 16.87 -0.23 -9.78
C SER A 126 16.92 0.31 -11.21
N HIS A 127 17.25 1.60 -11.40
CA HIS A 127 17.45 2.16 -12.73
C HIS A 127 18.55 1.43 -13.51
N ARG A 128 19.68 1.10 -12.87
CA ARG A 128 20.76 0.33 -13.52
C ARG A 128 20.31 -1.05 -13.97
N LEU A 129 19.58 -1.78 -13.12
CA LEU A 129 19.05 -3.10 -13.46
C LEU A 129 18.04 -3.06 -14.61
N VAL A 130 17.19 -2.02 -14.67
CA VAL A 130 16.27 -1.83 -15.80
C VAL A 130 17.04 -1.53 -17.08
N ALA A 131 18.04 -0.64 -17.04
CA ALA A 131 18.88 -0.36 -18.21
C ALA A 131 19.58 -1.63 -18.73
N GLU A 132 20.18 -2.41 -17.85
CA GLU A 132 20.84 -3.68 -18.19
C GLU A 132 19.86 -4.68 -18.82
N ALA A 133 18.66 -4.83 -18.24
CA ALA A 133 17.64 -5.71 -18.79
C ALA A 133 17.16 -5.28 -20.19
N MET A 134 17.03 -3.97 -20.43
CA MET A 134 16.66 -3.42 -21.73
C MET A 134 17.74 -3.66 -22.79
N GLU A 135 19.01 -3.47 -22.44
CA GLU A 135 20.14 -3.61 -23.36
C GLU A 135 20.46 -5.08 -23.69
N ASN A 136 20.18 -5.98 -22.75
CA ASN A 136 20.32 -7.42 -22.96
C ASN A 136 19.15 -8.03 -23.77
N ALA A 137 18.08 -7.28 -24.03
CA ALA A 137 16.96 -7.75 -24.82
C ALA A 137 17.29 -7.70 -26.32
N PRO A 138 17.04 -8.78 -27.10
CA PRO A 138 17.43 -8.88 -28.52
C PRO A 138 16.91 -7.76 -29.43
N THR A 139 15.78 -7.15 -29.07
CA THR A 139 15.15 -6.03 -29.77
C THR A 139 14.77 -4.91 -28.80
N GLY A 140 15.48 -4.80 -27.68
CA GLY A 140 15.17 -3.83 -26.63
C GLY A 140 15.51 -2.40 -27.05
N PRO A 141 14.74 -1.40 -26.58
CA PRO A 141 15.17 -0.01 -26.66
C PRO A 141 16.45 0.20 -25.84
N ALA A 142 17.25 1.22 -26.18
CA ALA A 142 18.45 1.54 -25.41
C ALA A 142 18.10 1.93 -23.96
N GLY A 143 18.88 1.46 -22.99
CA GLY A 143 18.74 1.78 -21.56
C GLY A 143 19.23 3.17 -21.16
N ALA A 144 19.59 4.03 -22.12
CA ALA A 144 20.30 5.30 -21.90
C ALA A 144 19.62 6.23 -20.87
N ASN A 145 18.29 6.42 -20.97
CA ASN A 145 17.54 7.26 -20.03
C ASN A 145 17.65 6.74 -18.58
N HIS A 146 17.63 5.42 -18.39
CA HIS A 146 17.79 4.82 -17.07
C HIS A 146 19.23 4.95 -16.56
N ARG A 147 20.24 4.89 -17.44
CA ARG A 147 21.64 5.14 -17.08
C ARG A 147 21.86 6.59 -16.65
N GLU A 148 21.41 7.56 -17.46
CA GLU A 148 21.49 8.99 -17.11
C GLU A 148 20.84 9.28 -15.77
N MET A 149 19.65 8.72 -15.51
CA MET A 149 18.98 8.88 -14.23
C MET A 149 19.80 8.28 -13.07
N ALA A 150 20.33 7.07 -13.24
CA ALA A 150 21.16 6.44 -12.22
C ALA A 150 22.44 7.24 -11.94
N ASP A 151 23.09 7.76 -12.98
CA ASP A 151 24.33 8.54 -12.83
C ASP A 151 24.06 9.90 -12.16
N ALA A 152 22.95 10.56 -12.50
CA ALA A 152 22.51 11.78 -11.84
C ALA A 152 22.18 11.54 -10.35
N MET A 153 21.47 10.45 -10.04
CA MET A 153 21.17 10.04 -8.66
C MET A 153 22.45 9.72 -7.88
N GLN A 154 23.39 8.99 -8.47
CA GLN A 154 24.66 8.67 -7.83
C GLN A 154 25.45 9.95 -7.52
N ALA A 155 25.61 10.85 -8.49
CA ALA A 155 26.34 12.10 -8.31
C ALA A 155 25.72 12.97 -7.20
N PHE A 156 24.39 13.08 -7.16
CA PHE A 156 23.69 13.79 -6.10
C PHE A 156 23.89 13.13 -4.73
N ARG A 157 23.71 11.81 -4.64
CA ARG A 157 23.88 11.02 -3.41
C ARG A 157 25.30 11.16 -2.86
N ASP A 158 26.32 11.05 -3.72
CA ASP A 158 27.72 11.14 -3.33
C ASP A 158 28.04 12.56 -2.82
N GLY A 159 27.48 13.59 -3.46
CA GLY A 159 27.58 14.99 -3.00
C GLY A 159 26.95 15.22 -1.62
N VAL A 160 25.73 14.72 -1.38
CA VAL A 160 25.06 14.84 -0.06
C VAL A 160 25.79 14.01 1.00
N THR A 161 26.27 12.81 0.66
CA THR A 161 27.03 11.95 1.58
C THR A 161 28.31 12.63 2.06
N ALA A 162 29.01 13.36 1.18
CA ALA A 162 30.22 14.09 1.54
C ALA A 162 29.97 15.25 2.53
N LEU A 163 28.72 15.72 2.65
CA LEU A 163 28.32 16.77 3.59
C LEU A 163 27.87 16.23 4.96
N LEU A 164 27.80 14.91 5.13
CA LEU A 164 27.40 14.31 6.41
C LEU A 164 28.46 14.55 7.49
N PRO A 165 28.06 14.82 8.75
CA PRO A 165 28.99 14.87 9.87
C PRO A 165 29.67 13.51 10.10
N ALA A 166 30.83 13.54 10.76
CA ALA A 166 31.54 12.32 11.14
C ALA A 166 30.65 11.42 12.02
N GLY A 167 30.61 10.13 11.68
CA GLY A 167 29.81 9.12 12.39
C GLY A 167 28.49 8.74 11.69
N TYR A 168 28.01 9.57 10.74
CA TYR A 168 26.82 9.26 9.95
C TYR A 168 27.19 8.62 8.62
N THR A 169 26.49 7.53 8.27
CA THR A 169 26.70 6.80 7.02
C THR A 169 25.37 6.35 6.43
N PRO A 170 25.20 6.38 5.09
CA PRO A 170 24.00 5.87 4.42
C PRO A 170 23.61 4.47 4.92
N GLN A 171 22.31 4.28 5.18
CA GLN A 171 21.76 3.04 5.73
C GLN A 171 20.92 2.33 4.67
N LYS A 172 21.36 1.14 4.23
CA LYS A 172 20.58 0.33 3.29
C LYS A 172 19.17 0.05 3.84
N PRO A 173 18.09 0.22 3.05
CA PRO A 173 16.77 -0.19 3.46
C PRO A 173 16.74 -1.68 3.83
N PRO A 174 16.26 -2.05 5.04
CA PRO A 174 16.20 -3.45 5.42
C PRO A 174 15.04 -4.17 4.71
N SER A 175 14.89 -5.48 4.93
CA SER A 175 13.69 -6.19 4.46
C SER A 175 12.43 -5.61 5.11
N PHE A 176 11.27 -5.79 4.46
CA PHE A 176 10.01 -5.25 4.97
C PHE A 176 9.69 -5.69 6.42
N GLU A 177 9.91 -6.97 6.73
CA GLU A 177 9.76 -7.49 8.11
C GLU A 177 10.71 -6.78 9.10
N ARG A 178 11.95 -6.52 8.70
CA ARG A 178 12.92 -5.80 9.54
C ARG A 178 12.57 -4.33 9.68
N MET A 179 11.99 -3.68 8.65
CA MET A 179 11.44 -2.32 8.77
C MET A 179 10.36 -2.30 9.83
N LEU A 180 9.38 -3.20 9.75
CA LEU A 180 8.31 -3.32 10.75
C LEU A 180 8.86 -3.54 12.17
N ARG A 181 9.88 -4.39 12.32
CA ARG A 181 10.53 -4.62 13.61
C ARG A 181 11.18 -3.36 14.16
N SER A 182 11.80 -2.55 13.31
CA SER A 182 12.47 -1.31 13.73
C SER A 182 11.52 -0.16 14.09
N ILE A 183 10.22 -0.32 13.84
CA ILE A 183 9.15 0.62 14.23
C ILE A 183 8.13 -0.06 15.16
N ASP A 184 8.55 -1.10 15.89
CA ASP A 184 7.75 -1.85 16.86
C ASP A 184 6.37 -2.33 16.35
N SER A 185 6.31 -2.69 15.06
CA SER A 185 5.09 -3.10 14.36
C SER A 185 5.16 -4.51 13.75
N THR A 186 5.97 -5.40 14.33
CA THR A 186 6.22 -6.77 13.81
C THR A 186 4.93 -7.57 13.57
N GLN A 187 3.93 -7.40 14.44
CA GLN A 187 2.61 -8.04 14.36
C GLN A 187 1.87 -7.73 13.05
N MET A 188 2.17 -6.60 12.41
CA MET A 188 1.55 -6.20 11.15
C MET A 188 2.10 -6.97 9.94
N TYR A 189 3.17 -7.75 10.09
CA TYR A 189 3.76 -8.52 9.00
C TYR A 189 2.81 -9.57 8.42
N ARG A 190 1.85 -10.08 9.21
CA ARG A 190 0.81 -11.00 8.71
C ARG A 190 0.00 -10.39 7.56
N PHE A 191 -0.33 -9.10 7.66
CA PHE A 191 -1.14 -8.41 6.67
C PHE A 191 -0.39 -8.17 5.37
N TYR A 192 0.93 -7.95 5.44
CA TYR A 192 1.79 -7.96 4.25
C TYR A 192 1.73 -9.31 3.53
N ARG A 193 1.83 -10.41 4.27
CA ARG A 193 1.79 -11.76 3.69
C ARG A 193 0.42 -12.09 3.08
N GLU A 194 -0.66 -11.73 3.76
CA GLU A 194 -2.04 -11.88 3.28
C GLU A 194 -2.26 -11.05 2.01
N GLY A 195 -1.97 -9.74 2.04
CA GLY A 195 -2.12 -8.87 0.87
C GLY A 195 -1.24 -9.32 -0.31
N SER A 196 -0.09 -9.93 -0.04
CA SER A 196 0.80 -10.45 -1.09
C SER A 196 0.16 -11.55 -1.93
N GLN A 197 -0.81 -12.26 -1.37
CA GLN A 197 -1.50 -13.34 -2.07
C GLN A 197 -2.29 -12.84 -3.28
N PHE A 198 -2.79 -11.60 -3.23
CA PHE A 198 -3.58 -10.95 -4.28
C PHE A 198 -2.71 -10.35 -5.38
N VAL A 199 -1.47 -9.96 -5.06
CA VAL A 199 -0.52 -9.41 -6.05
C VAL A 199 0.15 -10.51 -6.87
N HIS A 200 0.48 -11.64 -6.23
CA HIS A 200 1.23 -12.72 -6.88
C HIS A 200 0.34 -13.76 -7.57
N GLY A 201 -0.99 -13.61 -7.56
CA GLY A 201 -1.90 -14.57 -8.18
C GLY A 201 -1.87 -15.96 -7.52
N SER A 202 -1.66 -16.01 -6.20
CA SER A 202 -1.60 -17.27 -5.45
C SER A 202 -2.97 -17.97 -5.37
N MET A 203 -2.99 -19.23 -4.93
CA MET A 203 -4.24 -19.95 -4.65
C MET A 203 -5.12 -19.29 -3.57
N TRP A 204 -4.53 -18.49 -2.69
CA TRP A 204 -5.29 -17.71 -1.71
C TRP A 204 -5.98 -16.53 -2.39
N GLY A 205 -5.27 -15.81 -3.26
CA GLY A 205 -5.86 -14.73 -4.05
C GLY A 205 -7.02 -15.22 -4.92
N THR A 206 -6.86 -16.40 -5.52
CA THR A 206 -7.93 -17.03 -6.32
C THR A 206 -9.02 -17.70 -5.49
N ALA A 207 -8.91 -17.75 -4.16
CA ALA A 207 -9.96 -18.29 -3.30
C ALA A 207 -11.24 -17.43 -3.28
N LEU A 208 -11.15 -16.16 -3.73
CA LEU A 208 -12.32 -15.34 -4.01
C LEU A 208 -13.17 -15.89 -5.17
N TYR A 209 -12.54 -16.64 -6.08
CA TYR A 209 -13.15 -17.14 -7.32
C TYR A 209 -13.39 -18.65 -7.33
N ARG A 210 -13.12 -19.33 -6.22
CA ARG A 210 -13.18 -20.79 -6.12
C ARG A 210 -13.61 -21.27 -4.75
N ARG A 211 -14.51 -22.25 -4.71
CA ARG A 211 -14.80 -23.08 -3.53
C ARG A 211 -14.38 -24.52 -3.78
N ASN A 212 -13.99 -25.23 -2.72
CA ASN A 212 -13.53 -26.62 -2.73
C ASN A 212 -12.30 -26.87 -3.65
N LEU A 213 -11.89 -28.12 -3.79
CA LEU A 213 -10.77 -28.57 -4.61
C LEU A 213 -11.14 -29.87 -5.35
N GLY A 214 -10.38 -30.20 -6.41
CA GLY A 214 -10.55 -31.45 -7.14
C GLY A 214 -11.88 -31.51 -7.90
N VAL A 215 -12.52 -32.68 -7.89
CA VAL A 215 -13.79 -32.91 -8.60
C VAL A 215 -14.97 -32.13 -8.02
N ASP A 216 -14.84 -31.67 -6.76
CA ASP A 216 -15.86 -30.88 -6.07
C ASP A 216 -15.66 -29.36 -6.26
N ALA A 217 -14.66 -28.95 -7.05
CA ALA A 217 -14.31 -27.55 -7.26
C ALA A 217 -15.46 -26.78 -7.94
N GLN A 218 -15.81 -25.64 -7.34
CA GLN A 218 -16.77 -24.69 -7.88
C GLN A 218 -16.04 -23.41 -8.23
N PHE A 219 -16.35 -22.84 -9.39
CA PHE A 219 -15.78 -21.57 -9.86
C PHE A 219 -16.90 -20.55 -10.03
N GLY A 220 -16.65 -19.32 -9.63
CA GLY A 220 -17.64 -18.25 -9.61
C GLY A 220 -17.15 -17.10 -8.74
N GLU A 221 -17.95 -16.04 -8.64
CA GLU A 221 -17.66 -14.90 -7.76
C GLU A 221 -18.17 -15.20 -6.34
N PHE A 222 -17.28 -15.38 -5.37
CA PHE A 222 -17.64 -15.73 -4.00
C PHE A 222 -17.22 -14.67 -2.96
N THR A 223 -16.95 -13.46 -3.44
CA THR A 223 -16.66 -12.28 -2.62
C THR A 223 -17.87 -11.90 -1.77
N ARG A 224 -17.58 -11.29 -0.62
CA ARG A 224 -18.57 -10.85 0.36
C ARG A 224 -18.21 -9.47 0.86
N THR A 225 -19.20 -8.73 1.35
CA THR A 225 -18.98 -7.44 1.99
C THR A 225 -17.95 -7.53 3.14
N GLU A 226 -17.91 -8.64 3.88
CA GLU A 226 -16.95 -8.87 4.98
C GLU A 226 -15.48 -8.88 4.53
N ASP A 227 -15.22 -9.26 3.28
CA ASP A 227 -13.86 -9.30 2.72
C ASP A 227 -13.24 -7.89 2.62
N TRP A 228 -14.05 -6.82 2.67
CA TRP A 228 -13.60 -5.43 2.63
C TRP A 228 -13.04 -4.92 3.95
N ILE A 229 -13.33 -5.59 5.07
CA ILE A 229 -12.95 -5.12 6.41
C ILE A 229 -11.43 -4.95 6.51
N VAL A 230 -10.66 -5.97 6.10
CA VAL A 230 -9.21 -5.95 6.25
C VAL A 230 -8.53 -4.93 5.33
N PRO A 231 -8.78 -4.88 4.00
CA PRO A 231 -8.12 -3.89 3.15
C PRO A 231 -8.46 -2.45 3.54
N LEU A 232 -9.71 -2.16 3.94
CA LEU A 232 -10.08 -0.82 4.44
C LEU A 232 -9.46 -0.51 5.80
N SER A 233 -9.36 -1.50 6.70
CA SER A 233 -8.68 -1.34 7.98
C SER A 233 -7.19 -1.03 7.79
N LEU A 234 -6.54 -1.71 6.84
CA LEU A 234 -5.16 -1.43 6.47
C LEU A 234 -5.00 -0.01 5.93
N CYS A 235 -5.91 0.43 5.06
CA CYS A 235 -5.94 1.80 4.56
C CYS A 235 -6.04 2.83 5.70
N TRP A 236 -6.97 2.62 6.63
CA TRP A 236 -7.17 3.51 7.78
C TRP A 236 -5.94 3.56 8.70
N LEU A 237 -5.48 2.40 9.17
CA LEU A 237 -4.34 2.32 10.10
C LEU A 237 -3.07 2.90 9.49
N SER A 238 -2.87 2.67 8.18
CA SER A 238 -1.74 3.22 7.43
C SER A 238 -1.82 4.75 7.34
N LEU A 239 -2.99 5.31 7.00
CA LEU A 239 -3.20 6.75 6.96
C LEU A 239 -2.97 7.39 8.33
N ARG A 240 -3.57 6.82 9.38
CA ARG A 240 -3.46 7.34 10.75
C ARG A 240 -2.01 7.31 11.25
N ASN A 241 -1.35 6.16 11.18
CA ASN A 241 -0.03 5.98 11.80
C ASN A 241 1.06 6.73 11.03
N ALA A 242 1.10 6.60 9.70
CA ALA A 242 2.05 7.37 8.91
C ALA A 242 1.71 8.86 8.91
N GLY A 243 0.43 9.21 8.94
CA GLY A 243 -0.05 10.58 9.04
C GLY A 243 0.43 11.25 10.33
N TRP A 244 0.25 10.60 11.48
CA TRP A 244 0.73 11.10 12.77
C TRP A 244 2.24 11.36 12.76
N VAL A 245 3.05 10.37 12.35
CA VAL A 245 4.51 10.49 12.28
C VAL A 245 4.93 11.61 11.33
N LEU A 246 4.32 11.67 10.15
CA LEU A 246 4.66 12.68 9.14
C LEU A 246 4.30 14.09 9.61
N LEU A 247 3.10 14.30 10.15
CA LEU A 247 2.69 15.61 10.66
C LEU A 247 3.57 16.05 11.83
N ASP A 248 3.95 15.13 12.72
CA ASP A 248 4.88 15.41 13.83
C ASP A 248 6.24 15.87 13.31
N ARG A 249 6.86 15.09 12.39
CA ARG A 249 8.16 15.45 11.83
C ARG A 249 8.16 16.71 10.98
N LEU A 250 7.03 17.02 10.35
CA LEU A 250 6.85 18.27 9.62
C LEU A 250 6.48 19.46 10.51
N GLN A 251 6.25 19.24 11.81
CA GLN A 251 5.73 20.25 12.75
C GLN A 251 4.42 20.88 12.25
N ALA A 252 3.60 20.09 11.57
CA ALA A 252 2.28 20.48 11.08
C ALA A 252 1.23 20.39 12.19
N PRO A 253 0.12 21.12 12.10
CA PRO A 253 -1.04 20.92 12.96
C PRO A 253 -1.47 19.45 12.92
N GLN A 254 -1.67 18.83 14.09
CA GLN A 254 -2.16 17.47 14.15
C GLN A 254 -3.64 17.41 13.77
N CYS A 255 -4.04 16.32 13.13
CA CYS A 255 -5.47 16.01 13.00
C CYS A 255 -6.03 15.60 14.36
N ASP A 256 -7.35 15.75 14.52
CA ASP A 256 -8.09 15.16 15.64
C ASP A 256 -8.24 13.64 15.39
N TRP A 257 -7.12 12.92 15.55
CA TRP A 257 -7.03 11.49 15.26
C TRP A 257 -7.96 10.65 16.15
N GLU A 258 -8.29 11.14 17.35
CA GLU A 258 -9.24 10.50 18.25
C GLU A 258 -10.65 10.59 17.70
N ARG A 259 -11.13 11.80 17.35
CA ARG A 259 -12.45 11.97 16.74
C ARG A 259 -12.57 11.21 15.42
N LEU A 260 -11.55 11.29 14.57
CA LEU A 260 -11.52 10.55 13.31
C LEU A 260 -11.56 9.03 13.55
N GLY A 261 -10.77 8.54 14.52
CA GLY A 261 -10.77 7.13 14.91
C GLY A 261 -12.12 6.65 15.42
N ASN A 262 -12.78 7.42 16.29
CA ASN A 262 -14.10 7.08 16.80
C ASN A 262 -15.15 6.97 15.68
N ALA A 263 -15.09 7.86 14.67
CA ALA A 263 -15.98 7.80 13.52
C ALA A 263 -15.72 6.55 12.66
N VAL A 264 -14.45 6.27 12.34
CA VAL A 264 -14.06 5.08 11.55
C VAL A 264 -14.42 3.79 12.28
N ASP A 265 -14.15 3.70 13.59
CA ASP A 265 -14.47 2.53 14.40
C ASP A 265 -15.99 2.30 14.48
N SER A 266 -16.78 3.37 14.55
CA SER A 266 -18.24 3.29 14.50
C SER A 266 -18.73 2.72 13.17
N ASP A 267 -18.11 3.11 12.05
CA ASP A 267 -18.49 2.64 10.71
C ASP A 267 -18.08 1.19 10.49
N PHE A 268 -16.90 0.78 10.96
CA PHE A 268 -16.51 -0.63 10.94
C PHE A 268 -17.43 -1.51 11.78
N ARG A 269 -17.89 -1.04 12.95
CA ARG A 269 -18.88 -1.78 13.76
C ARG A 269 -20.19 -1.94 13.01
N ARG A 270 -20.71 -0.87 12.39
CA ARG A 270 -21.93 -0.95 11.59
C ARG A 270 -21.80 -1.92 10.42
N LEU A 271 -20.66 -1.87 9.72
CA LEU A 271 -20.35 -2.82 8.66
C LEU A 271 -20.32 -4.27 9.20
N ALA A 272 -19.71 -4.51 10.36
CA ALA A 272 -19.66 -5.83 10.98
C ALA A 272 -21.03 -6.33 11.44
N ASP A 273 -21.83 -5.47 12.06
CA ASP A 273 -23.17 -5.80 12.56
C ASP A 273 -24.11 -6.18 11.41
N ALA A 274 -24.02 -5.48 10.27
CA ALA A 274 -24.79 -5.76 9.05
C ALA A 274 -24.48 -7.13 8.40
N LEU A 275 -23.42 -7.82 8.84
CA LEU A 275 -23.07 -9.17 8.39
C LEU A 275 -23.66 -10.27 9.27
N THR A 276 -24.19 -9.92 10.44
CA THR A 276 -24.76 -10.88 11.42
C THR A 276 -26.27 -11.09 11.27
N VAL A 277 -26.91 -10.36 10.36
CA VAL A 277 -28.35 -10.39 10.04
C VAL A 277 -28.57 -11.09 8.71
#